data_AF-A0A814BMC4-F1
#
_entry.id   AF-A0A814BMC4-F1
#
_cell.length_a   1.000
_cell.length_b   1.000
_cell.length_c   1.000
_cell.angle_alpha   90.00
_cell.angle_beta   90.00
_cell.angle_gamma   90.00
#
_symmetry.space_group_name_H-M   'P 1'
#
loop_
_entity.id
_entity.type
_entity.pdbx_description
1 polymer ?
#
loop_
_entity_poly.entity_id
_entity_poly.type
_entity_poly.pdbx_seq_one_letter_code
_entity_poly.pdbx_strand_id
1 'polypeptide(L)'
;MGDMNALTREDYSDNYYQDIVVAKRKKSNWETPHFDLTQLITHEWNYQDAFKTINPTFKDEQIATCAYGTRIDYIYIHPRINNHWNLTSCSIIDTKGATDHNVVFAELKQI
;
A
#
# COMPACT_ATOMS: atom_id res chain seq x y z
N MET A 1 -8.97 4.44 -5.31
CA MET A 1 -8.17 4.80 -4.12
C MET A 1 -8.94 4.34 -2.90
N GLY A 2 -8.25 3.86 -1.87
CA GLY A 2 -8.88 3.52 -0.60
C GLY A 2 -8.21 2.36 0.11
N ASP A 3 -8.81 1.99 1.25
CA ASP A 3 -8.47 0.83 2.05
C ASP A 3 -8.96 -0.46 1.37
N MET A 4 -8.03 -1.35 1.03
CA MET A 4 -8.31 -2.64 0.41
C MET A 4 -8.35 -3.79 1.42
N ASN A 5 -7.94 -3.53 2.67
CA ASN A 5 -7.72 -4.51 3.74
C ASN A 5 -6.93 -5.76 3.29
N ALA A 6 -6.11 -5.60 2.26
CA ALA A 6 -5.27 -6.62 1.64
C ALA A 6 -3.85 -6.09 1.55
N LEU A 7 -2.88 -6.99 1.54
CA LEU A 7 -1.46 -6.64 1.52
C LEU A 7 -0.84 -7.03 0.18
N THR A 8 0.27 -6.39 -0.16
CA THR A 8 1.22 -6.90 -1.17
C THR A 8 2.31 -7.67 -0.41
N ARG A 9 2.68 -8.89 -0.82
CA ARG A 9 3.62 -9.68 -0.01
C ARG A 9 5.03 -9.09 -0.04
N GLU A 10 5.45 -8.62 -1.20
CA GLU A 10 6.81 -8.15 -1.50
C GLU A 10 7.18 -6.86 -0.76
N ASP A 11 6.15 -6.15 -0.26
CA ASP A 11 6.23 -4.96 0.56
C ASP A 11 6.86 -5.21 1.94
N TYR A 12 6.92 -6.47 2.39
CA TYR A 12 7.40 -6.84 3.71
C TYR A 12 8.59 -7.79 3.63
N SER A 13 9.59 -7.60 4.49
CA SER A 13 10.56 -8.63 4.82
C SER A 13 9.90 -9.77 5.60
N ASP A 14 10.48 -10.97 5.54
CA ASP A 14 9.92 -12.14 6.23
C ASP A 14 9.81 -11.91 7.74
N ASN A 15 10.85 -11.34 8.35
CA ASN A 15 10.87 -11.05 9.77
C ASN A 15 9.80 -10.02 10.14
N TYR A 16 9.71 -8.90 9.41
CA TYR A 16 8.69 -7.89 9.70
C TYR A 16 7.27 -8.44 9.53
N TYR A 17 7.04 -9.23 8.48
CA TYR A 17 5.75 -9.87 8.24
C TYR A 17 5.36 -10.79 9.40
N GLN A 18 6.27 -11.63 9.90
CA GLN A 18 5.96 -12.53 11.01
C GLN A 18 5.82 -11.77 12.35
N ASP A 19 6.80 -10.92 12.66
CA ASP A 19 6.96 -10.32 13.99
C ASP A 19 6.02 -9.14 14.23
N ILE A 20 5.62 -8.43 13.17
CA ILE A 20 4.75 -7.26 13.27
C ILE A 20 3.36 -7.57 12.72
N VAL A 21 3.26 -7.98 11.46
CA VAL A 21 1.97 -8.13 10.78
C VAL A 21 1.17 -9.31 11.34
N VAL A 22 1.75 -10.51 11.31
CA VAL A 22 1.10 -11.73 11.79
C VAL A 22 0.94 -11.71 13.31
N ALA A 23 1.97 -11.31 14.05
CA ALA A 23 1.92 -11.29 15.51
C ALA A 23 0.82 -10.36 16.05
N LYS A 24 0.65 -9.15 15.49
CA LYS A 24 -0.43 -8.23 15.89
C LYS A 24 -1.81 -8.81 15.59
N ARG A 25 -2.03 -9.40 14.41
CA ARG A 25 -3.32 -10.01 14.05
C ARG A 25 -3.67 -11.19 14.96
N LYS A 26 -2.70 -12.07 15.26
CA LYS A 26 -2.89 -13.16 16.24
C LYS A 26 -3.26 -12.64 17.62
N LYS A 27 -2.59 -11.60 18.12
CA LYS A 27 -2.88 -11.00 19.44
C LYS A 27 -4.29 -10.40 19.50
N SER A 28 -4.77 -9.87 18.38
CA SER A 28 -6.09 -9.24 18.28
C SER A 28 -7.21 -10.19 17.82
N ASN A 29 -6.92 -11.47 17.57
CA ASN A 29 -7.85 -12.45 16.95
C ASN A 29 -8.39 -12.01 15.58
N TRP A 30 -7.60 -11.28 14.80
CA TRP A 30 -7.92 -10.95 13.42
C TRP A 30 -7.44 -12.04 12.47
N GLU A 31 -8.13 -12.20 11.35
CA GLU A 31 -7.70 -13.08 10.26
C GLU A 31 -6.30 -12.74 9.76
N THR A 32 -5.59 -13.71 9.18
CA THR A 32 -4.32 -13.45 8.51
C THR A 32 -4.54 -12.56 7.28
N PRO A 33 -3.58 -11.68 6.94
CA PRO A 33 -3.74 -10.82 5.78
C PRO A 33 -3.80 -11.63 4.48
N HIS A 34 -4.64 -11.18 3.56
CA HIS A 34 -4.77 -11.73 2.21
C HIS A 34 -3.90 -10.95 1.22
N PHE A 35 -3.40 -11.65 0.20
CA PHE A 35 -2.59 -11.08 -0.89
C PHE A 35 -3.28 -11.15 -2.25
N ASP A 36 -4.32 -11.97 -2.37
CA ASP A 36 -4.93 -12.32 -3.65
C ASP A 36 -5.51 -11.09 -4.36
N LEU A 37 -6.09 -10.15 -3.61
CA LEU A 37 -6.64 -8.91 -4.17
C LEU A 37 -5.57 -8.02 -4.80
N THR A 38 -4.43 -7.83 -4.13
CA THR A 38 -3.36 -6.97 -4.66
C THR A 38 -2.70 -7.62 -5.87
N GLN A 39 -2.51 -8.95 -5.84
CA GLN A 39 -2.03 -9.74 -6.98
C GLN A 39 -2.99 -9.68 -8.17
N LEU A 40 -4.29 -9.82 -7.95
CA LEU A 40 -5.32 -9.69 -8.99
C LEU A 40 -5.22 -8.32 -9.67
N ILE A 41 -5.17 -7.24 -8.89
CA ILE A 41 -5.14 -5.87 -9.40
C ILE A 41 -3.85 -5.62 -10.22
N THR A 42 -2.68 -6.03 -9.72
CA THR A 42 -1.39 -5.69 -10.35
C THR A 42 -0.96 -6.67 -11.43
N HIS A 43 -1.17 -7.97 -11.25
CA HIS A 43 -0.70 -9.00 -12.19
C HIS A 43 -1.74 -9.37 -13.24
N GLU A 44 -3.02 -9.49 -12.87
CA GLU A 44 -4.06 -9.90 -13.82
C GLU A 44 -4.71 -8.71 -14.52
N TRP A 45 -5.05 -7.65 -13.77
CA TRP A 45 -5.67 -6.45 -14.33
C TRP A 45 -4.67 -5.40 -14.79
N ASN A 46 -3.37 -5.59 -14.49
CA ASN A 46 -2.27 -4.75 -14.93
C ASN A 46 -2.40 -3.28 -14.49
N TYR A 47 -2.98 -3.04 -13.30
CA TYR A 47 -2.95 -1.72 -12.68
C TYR A 47 -1.61 -1.50 -11.98
N GLN A 48 -1.13 -0.26 -11.98
CA GLN A 48 0.11 0.13 -11.33
C GLN A 48 -0.15 0.65 -9.92
N ASP A 49 0.61 0.19 -8.95
CA ASP A 49 0.61 0.75 -7.60
C ASP A 49 1.38 2.08 -7.58
N ALA A 50 0.69 3.20 -7.41
CA ALA A 50 1.29 4.53 -7.49
C ALA A 50 2.45 4.72 -6.51
N PHE A 51 2.31 4.23 -5.27
CA PHE A 51 3.34 4.40 -4.26
C PHE A 51 4.59 3.59 -4.60
N LYS A 52 4.44 2.36 -5.09
CA LYS A 52 5.58 1.51 -5.49
C LYS A 52 6.22 1.94 -6.80
N THR A 53 5.46 2.56 -7.70
CA THR A 53 6.02 3.19 -8.90
C THR A 53 7.01 4.30 -8.55
N ILE A 54 6.71 5.12 -7.54
CA ILE A 54 7.61 6.20 -7.09
C ILE A 54 8.67 5.72 -6.10
N ASN A 55 8.33 4.78 -5.22
CA ASN A 55 9.18 4.30 -4.12
C ASN A 55 9.44 2.78 -4.20
N PRO A 56 10.13 2.28 -5.24
CA PRO A 56 10.26 0.85 -5.50
C PRO A 56 11.02 0.10 -4.40
N THR A 57 11.91 0.77 -3.68
CA THR A 57 12.77 0.15 -2.65
C THR A 57 12.18 0.18 -1.24
N PHE A 58 11.13 0.97 -0.99
CA PHE A 58 10.55 1.13 0.35
C PHE A 58 9.81 -0.14 0.77
N LYS A 59 9.98 -0.54 2.03
CA LYS A 59 9.39 -1.75 2.63
C LYS A 59 9.06 -1.53 4.11
N ASP A 60 8.39 -2.52 4.70
CA ASP A 60 8.20 -2.66 6.15
C ASP A 60 7.53 -1.42 6.77
N GLU A 61 8.10 -0.86 7.85
CA GLU A 61 7.52 0.29 8.53
C GLU A 61 7.44 1.54 7.64
N GLN A 62 8.31 1.66 6.63
CA GLN A 62 8.37 2.83 5.75
C GLN A 62 7.14 2.98 4.85
N ILE A 63 6.32 1.93 4.74
CA ILE A 63 5.15 1.89 3.87
C ILE A 63 3.85 1.81 4.66
N ALA A 64 3.89 1.82 5.99
CA ALA A 64 2.72 1.60 6.82
C ALA A 64 1.69 2.73 6.62
N THR A 65 0.48 2.34 6.23
CA THR A 65 -0.67 3.25 6.09
C THR A 65 -1.64 3.15 7.25
N CYS A 66 -1.40 2.27 8.22
CA CYS A 66 -2.20 2.22 9.45
C CYS A 66 -1.36 1.88 10.68
N ALA A 67 -1.93 2.13 11.86
CA ALA A 67 -1.31 1.93 13.18
C ALA A 67 -0.86 0.49 13.43
N TYR A 68 -1.33 -0.46 12.62
CA TYR A 68 -0.94 -1.86 12.68
C TYR A 68 0.39 -2.15 11.99
N GLY A 69 1.03 -1.17 11.35
CA GLY A 69 2.30 -1.38 10.65
C GLY A 69 2.12 -2.07 9.30
N THR A 70 0.93 -1.94 8.71
CA THR A 70 0.62 -2.49 7.38
C THR A 70 0.26 -1.37 6.43
N ARG A 71 0.58 -1.56 5.15
CA ARG A 71 0.02 -0.84 4.02
C ARG A 71 -1.25 -1.55 3.56
N ILE A 72 -2.39 -0.91 3.77
CA ILE A 72 -3.71 -1.37 3.31
C ILE A 72 -4.41 -0.33 2.45
N ASP A 73 -3.92 0.91 2.45
CA ASP A 73 -4.44 2.01 1.65
C ASP A 73 -3.64 2.14 0.35
N TYR A 74 -4.34 2.09 -0.78
CA TYR A 74 -3.71 2.07 -2.10
C TYR A 74 -4.31 3.10 -3.06
N ILE A 75 -3.44 3.60 -3.94
CA ILE A 75 -3.82 4.29 -5.17
C ILE A 75 -3.29 3.46 -6.34
N TYR A 76 -4.22 2.84 -7.07
CA TYR A 76 -3.90 2.10 -8.29
C TYR A 76 -4.20 2.95 -9.53
N ILE A 77 -3.29 2.93 -10.49
CA ILE A 77 -3.35 3.70 -11.74
C ILE A 77 -3.50 2.73 -12.90
N HIS A 78 -4.55 2.91 -13.70
CA HIS A 78 -4.68 2.17 -14.94
C HIS A 78 -3.62 2.69 -15.93
N PRO A 79 -2.88 1.81 -16.65
CA PRO A 79 -1.87 2.24 -17.63
C PRO A 79 -2.34 3.25 -18.70
N ARG A 80 -3.64 3.30 -19.03
CA ARG A 80 -4.20 4.25 -19.99
C ARG A 80 -4.11 5.70 -19.51
N ILE A 81 -4.07 5.92 -18.19
CA ILE A 81 -3.91 7.26 -17.60
C ILE A 81 -2.54 7.84 -17.97
N ASN A 82 -1.51 6.99 -18.11
CA ASN A 82 -0.15 7.41 -18.43
C ASN A 82 0.00 8.05 -19.83
N ASN A 83 -1.03 7.96 -20.68
CA ASN A 83 -1.07 8.64 -21.98
C ASN A 83 -1.38 10.14 -21.87
N HIS A 84 -1.96 10.57 -20.74
CA HIS A 84 -2.44 11.95 -20.55
C HIS A 84 -1.91 12.58 -19.26
N TRP A 85 -1.50 11.76 -18.30
CA TRP A 85 -1.04 12.19 -16.99
C TRP A 85 0.20 11.43 -16.59
N ASN A 86 1.18 12.13 -16.04
CA ASN A 86 2.35 11.51 -15.44
C ASN A 86 2.20 11.53 -13.92
N LEU A 87 2.43 10.40 -13.26
CA LEU A 87 2.58 10.34 -11.81
C LEU A 87 3.92 10.99 -11.44
N THR A 88 3.89 12.14 -10.76
CA THR A 88 5.10 12.90 -10.40
C THR A 88 5.57 12.61 -8.99
N SER A 89 4.66 12.29 -8.08
CA SER A 89 5.00 11.88 -6.71
C SER A 89 3.91 11.01 -6.10
N CYS A 90 4.31 10.20 -5.11
CA CYS A 90 3.37 9.51 -4.23
C CYS A 90 4.02 9.33 -2.86
N SER A 91 3.30 9.71 -1.81
CA SER A 91 3.81 9.73 -0.43
C SER A 91 2.75 9.27 0.56
N ILE A 92 3.23 8.82 1.72
CA ILE A 92 2.42 8.52 2.88
C ILE A 92 2.64 9.64 3.89
N ILE A 93 1.57 10.30 4.31
CA ILE A 93 1.61 11.40 5.27
C ILE A 93 1.08 10.89 6.60
N ASP A 94 1.90 11.01 7.64
CA ASP A 94 1.52 10.68 9.01
C ASP A 94 0.34 11.55 9.46
N THR A 95 -0.75 10.90 9.87
CA THR A 95 -1.95 11.56 10.39
C THR A 95 -2.29 11.17 11.82
N LYS A 96 -1.26 10.80 12.59
CA LYS A 96 -1.38 10.48 14.01
C LYS A 96 -2.14 11.55 14.78
N GLY A 97 -3.12 11.10 15.56
CA GLY A 97 -3.99 11.95 16.37
C GLY A 97 -5.28 12.38 15.68
N ALA A 98 -5.41 12.15 14.36
CA ALA A 98 -6.65 12.37 13.63
C ALA A 98 -7.37 11.05 13.28
N THR A 99 -6.59 10.02 12.91
CA THR A 99 -7.08 8.68 12.54
C THR A 99 -5.99 7.66 12.86
N ASP A 100 -6.35 6.37 12.87
CA ASP A 100 -5.42 5.24 12.93
C ASP A 100 -4.81 4.89 11.56
N HIS A 101 -5.19 5.60 10.49
CA HIS A 101 -4.56 5.52 9.18
C HIS A 101 -3.59 6.69 8.94
N ASN A 102 -2.70 6.52 7.96
CA ASN A 102 -1.89 7.55 7.33
C ASN A 102 -2.43 7.78 5.91
N VAL A 103 -2.45 9.02 5.45
CA VAL A 103 -3.00 9.35 4.14
C VAL A 103 -2.00 9.02 3.04
N VAL A 104 -2.48 8.37 1.97
CA VAL A 104 -1.72 8.19 0.74
C VAL A 104 -2.06 9.30 -0.24
N PHE A 105 -1.06 10.12 -0.59
CA PHE A 105 -1.21 11.17 -1.61
C PHE A 105 -0.47 10.78 -2.87
N ALA A 106 -1.08 11.08 -4.03
CA ALA A 106 -0.45 10.97 -5.34
C ALA A 106 -0.63 12.28 -6.10
N GLU A 107 0.43 12.76 -6.73
CA GLU A 107 0.39 13.93 -7.61
C GLU A 107 0.48 13.46 -9.06
N LEU A 108 -0.46 13.93 -9.89
CA LEU A 108 -0.44 13.71 -11.32
C LEU A 108 -0.30 15.04 -12.05
N LYS A 109 0.59 15.08 -13.04
CA LYS A 109 0.77 16.22 -13.92
C LYS A 109 0.27 15.87 -15.32
N GLN A 110 -0.59 16.71 -15.87
CA GLN A 110 -1.07 16.54 -17.25
C GLN A 110 0.11 16.70 -18.23
N ILE A 111 0.16 15.82 -19.23
CA ILE A 111 1.15 15.82 -20.32
C ILE A 111 0.67 16.70 -21.46
#